data_AF-A0A9J6CV91-F1
#
_entry.id   AF-A0A9J6CV91-F1
#
_cell.length_a   1.000
_cell.length_b   1.000
_cell.length_c   1.000
_cell.angle_alpha   90.00
_cell.angle_beta   90.00
_cell.angle_gamma   90.00
#
_symmetry.space_group_name_H-M   'P 1'
#
loop_
_entity.id
_entity.type
_entity.pdbx_description
1 polymer ?
#
loop_
_entity_poly.entity_id
_entity_poly.type
_entity_poly.pdbx_seq_one_letter_code
_entity_poly.pdbx_strand_id
1 'polypeptide(L)'
;MAEPRKRQHDEQEDKFHGIHEEVSAFVNNLYSLVEKAIPKKYCMETVSAPSADKNFFFDPVLSFYINRGTIHNFNNYTSFPLQDTVGPRILVWNEPNCESSAFDTIKKIFGGDVDSVAVKYTADQTISRTPVIVLSNNEVFPDDEAFNHRMWRYKCRACPPLKKYKKIHGRALVLLFDTFVMEETYVGTCQLDQ
;
A
#
# COMPACT_ATOMS: atom_id res chain seq x y z
N MET A 1 40.60 30.42 -15.77
CA MET A 1 39.20 30.47 -15.31
C MET A 1 38.62 29.07 -15.40
N ALA A 2 38.65 28.33 -14.30
CA ALA A 2 38.08 26.98 -14.21
C ALA A 2 37.09 26.99 -13.05
N GLU A 3 35.79 26.96 -13.33
CA GLU A 3 34.76 26.42 -12.40
C GLU A 3 33.38 26.29 -13.08
N PRO A 4 33.05 25.09 -13.57
CA PRO A 4 31.66 24.63 -13.69
C PRO A 4 31.38 23.36 -12.85
N ARG A 5 32.36 22.82 -12.12
CA ARG A 5 32.28 21.47 -11.54
C ARG A 5 31.59 21.38 -10.16
N LYS A 6 31.55 22.48 -9.39
CA LYS A 6 30.88 22.52 -8.07
C LYS A 6 29.35 22.53 -8.17
N ARG A 7 28.80 23.33 -9.09
CA ARG A 7 27.34 23.42 -9.33
C ARG A 7 26.66 22.09 -9.68
N GLN A 8 27.35 21.18 -10.34
CA GLN A 8 26.80 19.86 -10.68
C GLN A 8 26.76 18.89 -9.50
N HIS A 9 27.66 19.06 -8.51
CA HIS A 9 27.70 18.22 -7.31
C HIS A 9 26.61 18.63 -6.31
N ASP A 10 26.46 19.94 -6.10
CA ASP A 10 25.43 20.50 -5.21
C ASP A 10 24.01 20.18 -5.73
N GLU A 11 23.77 20.29 -7.05
CA GLU A 11 22.49 19.90 -7.68
C GLU A 11 22.23 18.38 -7.66
N GLN A 12 23.27 17.55 -7.57
CA GLN A 12 23.12 16.10 -7.40
C GLN A 12 22.79 15.77 -5.95
N GLU A 13 23.50 16.36 -4.99
CA GLU A 13 23.27 16.15 -3.56
C GLU A 13 21.87 16.59 -3.13
N ASP A 14 21.38 17.73 -3.60
CA ASP A 14 19.99 18.17 -3.35
C ASP A 14 18.95 17.22 -3.95
N LYS A 15 19.21 16.65 -5.13
CA LYS A 15 18.32 15.64 -5.74
C LYS A 15 18.31 14.34 -4.96
N PHE A 16 19.46 13.89 -4.45
CA PHE A 16 19.54 12.68 -3.63
C PHE A 16 18.90 12.89 -2.24
N HIS A 17 19.03 14.09 -1.67
CA HIS A 17 18.39 14.45 -0.40
C HIS A 17 16.86 14.43 -0.51
N GLY A 18 16.29 15.06 -1.55
CA GLY A 18 14.84 15.04 -1.78
C GLY A 18 14.28 13.63 -2.02
N ILE A 19 15.01 12.77 -2.75
CA ILE A 19 14.62 11.36 -2.95
C ILE A 19 14.62 10.60 -1.62
N HIS A 20 15.59 10.86 -0.74
CA HIS A 20 15.66 10.20 0.56
C HIS A 20 14.47 10.57 1.45
N GLU A 21 14.04 11.83 1.45
CA GLU A 21 12.84 12.28 2.16
C GLU A 21 11.57 11.63 1.61
N GLU A 22 11.41 11.58 0.28
CA GLU A 22 10.27 10.92 -0.37
C GLU A 22 10.20 9.42 -0.03
N VAL A 23 11.35 8.73 -0.08
CA VAL A 23 11.45 7.31 0.27
C VAL A 23 11.14 7.09 1.75
N SER A 24 11.69 7.94 2.64
CA SER A 24 11.40 7.88 4.07
C SER A 24 9.91 8.08 4.33
N ALA A 25 9.29 9.10 3.74
CA ALA A 25 7.86 9.34 3.87
C ALA A 25 7.04 8.15 3.35
N PHE A 26 7.39 7.57 2.21
CA PHE A 26 6.72 6.38 1.67
C PHE A 26 6.82 5.18 2.62
N VAL A 27 8.01 4.88 3.15
CA VAL A 27 8.22 3.75 4.07
C VAL A 27 7.48 3.97 5.40
N ASN A 28 7.49 5.19 5.94
CA ASN A 28 6.74 5.53 7.15
C ASN A 28 5.22 5.41 6.95
N ASN A 29 4.69 5.81 5.79
CA ASN A 29 3.28 5.61 5.46
C ASN A 29 2.94 4.12 5.27
N LEU A 30 3.85 3.34 4.66
CA LEU A 30 3.68 1.89 4.54
C LEU A 30 3.65 1.21 5.91
N TYR A 31 4.57 1.60 6.80
CA TYR A 31 4.60 1.12 8.19
C TYR A 31 3.31 1.49 8.92
N SER A 32 2.89 2.75 8.83
CA SER A 32 1.65 3.24 9.44
C SER A 32 0.40 2.51 8.93
N LEU A 33 0.39 2.13 7.66
CA LEU A 33 -0.67 1.31 7.06
C LEU A 33 -0.69 -0.09 7.66
N VAL A 34 0.44 -0.81 7.60
CA VAL A 34 0.48 -2.23 7.97
C VAL A 34 0.31 -2.44 9.47
N GLU A 35 0.81 -1.51 10.29
CA GLU A 35 0.61 -1.47 11.74
C GLU A 35 -0.71 -0.80 12.16
N LYS A 36 -1.51 -0.31 11.20
CA LYS A 36 -2.83 0.29 11.45
C LYS A 36 -2.76 1.51 12.38
N ALA A 37 -1.64 2.24 12.35
CA ALA A 37 -1.35 3.34 13.26
C ALA A 37 -2.28 4.55 13.05
N ILE A 38 -2.69 4.79 11.80
CA ILE A 38 -3.54 5.93 11.46
C ILE A 38 -4.99 5.47 11.30
N PRO A 39 -5.94 5.99 12.11
CA PRO A 39 -7.33 5.64 11.97
C PRO A 39 -7.88 6.15 10.63
N LYS A 40 -8.85 5.42 10.08
CA LYS A 40 -9.56 5.75 8.82
C LYS A 40 -8.72 5.76 7.55
N LYS A 41 -7.41 5.45 7.60
CA LYS A 41 -6.52 5.45 6.43
C LYS A 41 -5.88 4.08 6.20
N TYR A 42 -6.70 3.13 5.73
CA TYR A 42 -6.34 1.71 5.61
C TYR A 42 -6.00 1.29 4.17
N CYS A 43 -5.76 2.23 3.26
CA CYS A 43 -5.45 1.91 1.87
C CYS A 43 -4.20 2.64 1.38
N MET A 44 -3.34 1.93 0.63
CA MET A 44 -2.27 2.53 -0.15
C MET A 44 -2.40 2.07 -1.61
N GLU A 45 -2.64 3.02 -2.50
CA GLU A 45 -2.65 2.82 -3.94
C GLU A 45 -1.30 3.21 -4.54
N THR A 46 -0.73 2.30 -5.31
CA THR A 46 0.44 2.54 -6.13
C THR A 46 0.08 2.42 -7.60
N VAL A 47 0.08 3.56 -8.29
CA VAL A 47 -0.14 3.67 -9.73
C VAL A 47 1.20 3.68 -10.44
N SER A 48 1.36 2.84 -11.46
CA SER A 48 2.56 2.85 -12.31
C SER A 48 2.28 2.23 -13.66
N ALA A 49 3.13 2.53 -14.64
CA ALA A 49 3.15 1.80 -15.90
C ALA A 49 3.25 0.26 -15.69
N PRO A 50 2.73 -0.55 -16.62
CA PRO A 50 2.92 -1.99 -16.58
C PRO A 50 4.41 -2.33 -16.59
N SER A 51 4.81 -3.41 -15.91
CA SER A 51 6.21 -3.81 -15.76
C SER A 51 7.13 -2.77 -15.08
N ALA A 52 6.57 -1.86 -14.29
CA ALA A 52 7.33 -0.98 -13.40
C ALA A 52 7.77 -1.66 -12.09
N ASP A 53 7.60 -2.99 -12.00
CA ASP A 53 8.05 -3.82 -10.89
C ASP A 53 7.38 -3.51 -9.53
N LYS A 54 6.12 -3.00 -9.53
CA LYS A 54 5.29 -2.86 -8.31
C LYS A 54 5.25 -4.14 -7.47
N ASN A 55 4.96 -5.26 -8.13
CA ASN A 55 4.89 -6.56 -7.48
C ASN A 55 6.25 -6.98 -6.90
N PHE A 56 7.37 -6.55 -7.51
CA PHE A 56 8.70 -6.87 -6.99
C PHE A 56 8.92 -6.28 -5.58
N PHE A 57 8.40 -5.08 -5.33
CA PHE A 57 8.48 -4.42 -4.03
C PHE A 57 7.44 -4.93 -3.02
N PHE A 58 6.18 -5.10 -3.43
CA PHE A 58 5.11 -5.48 -2.52
C PHE A 58 5.00 -7.00 -2.26
N ASP A 59 5.50 -7.86 -3.15
CA ASP A 59 5.54 -9.32 -2.91
C ASP A 59 6.27 -9.69 -1.61
N PRO A 60 7.46 -9.13 -1.30
CA PRO A 60 8.14 -9.31 -0.01
C PRO A 60 7.31 -8.83 1.18
N VAL A 61 6.63 -7.69 1.06
CA VAL A 61 5.76 -7.13 2.11
C VAL A 61 4.64 -8.11 2.42
N LEU A 62 3.92 -8.56 1.37
CA LEU A 62 2.83 -9.53 1.51
C LEU A 62 3.33 -10.88 2.05
N SER A 63 4.52 -11.32 1.63
CA SER A 63 5.13 -12.57 2.09
C SER A 63 5.52 -12.52 3.57
N PHE A 64 5.94 -11.35 4.07
CA PHE A 64 6.28 -11.16 5.48
C PHE A 64 5.07 -11.40 6.40
N TYR A 65 3.88 -10.96 5.99
CA TYR A 65 2.66 -11.15 6.78
C TYR A 65 2.07 -12.56 6.71
N ILE A 66 2.57 -13.42 5.80
CA ILE A 66 2.20 -14.83 5.55
C ILE A 66 0.74 -15.00 5.09
N ASN A 67 -0.19 -14.44 5.84
CA ASN A 67 -1.63 -14.51 5.63
C ASN A 67 -2.12 -13.27 4.88
N ARG A 68 -2.20 -13.38 3.55
CA ARG A 68 -2.73 -12.35 2.66
C ARG A 68 -4.09 -12.74 2.09
N GLY A 69 -4.96 -11.74 1.94
CA GLY A 69 -6.23 -11.85 1.22
C GLY A 69 -6.16 -11.14 -0.12
N THR A 70 -7.02 -11.52 -1.04
CA THR A 70 -7.12 -10.86 -2.35
C THR A 70 -8.52 -10.28 -2.50
N ILE A 71 -8.60 -9.01 -2.88
CA ILE A 71 -9.87 -8.40 -3.28
C ILE A 71 -10.09 -8.73 -4.76
N HIS A 72 -11.24 -9.32 -5.08
CA HIS A 72 -11.63 -9.57 -6.45
C HIS A 72 -12.38 -8.39 -7.04
N ASN A 73 -12.49 -8.37 -8.37
CA ASN A 73 -13.11 -7.26 -9.07
C ASN A 73 -14.62 -7.18 -8.81
N PHE A 74 -15.12 -5.95 -8.62
CA PHE A 74 -16.53 -5.68 -8.42
C PHE A 74 -17.19 -5.48 -9.79
N ASN A 75 -17.51 -6.59 -10.45
CA ASN A 75 -18.18 -6.62 -11.74
C ASN A 75 -19.38 -7.58 -11.69
N ASN A 76 -20.26 -7.49 -12.70
CA ASN A 76 -21.45 -8.35 -12.79
C ASN A 76 -21.16 -9.86 -12.88
N TYR A 77 -19.90 -10.26 -13.11
CA TYR A 77 -19.50 -11.66 -13.19
C TYR A 77 -19.05 -12.23 -11.83
N THR A 78 -18.82 -11.37 -10.83
CA THR A 78 -18.27 -11.77 -9.53
C THR A 78 -19.30 -11.58 -8.44
N SER A 79 -19.91 -12.67 -7.99
CA SER A 79 -20.98 -12.62 -6.98
C SER A 79 -20.47 -12.37 -5.56
N PHE A 80 -19.22 -12.73 -5.24
CA PHE A 80 -18.64 -12.62 -3.90
C PHE A 80 -17.22 -12.04 -3.94
N PRO A 81 -17.06 -10.73 -4.27
CA PRO A 81 -15.74 -10.14 -4.50
C PRO A 81 -14.84 -10.08 -3.25
N LEU A 82 -15.46 -10.18 -2.07
CA LEU A 82 -14.81 -10.00 -0.76
C LEU A 82 -14.68 -11.30 0.04
N GLN A 83 -14.99 -12.47 -0.54
CA GLN A 83 -14.94 -13.72 0.24
C GLN A 83 -13.54 -14.03 0.80
N ASP A 84 -12.48 -13.61 0.10
CA ASP A 84 -11.07 -13.86 0.47
C ASP A 84 -10.49 -12.78 1.39
N THR A 85 -11.31 -11.85 1.88
CA THR A 85 -10.85 -10.76 2.78
C THR A 85 -11.12 -11.06 4.25
N VAL A 86 -11.69 -12.22 4.56
CA VAL A 86 -12.08 -12.60 5.93
C VAL A 86 -10.96 -13.37 6.64
N GLY A 87 -10.30 -12.72 7.60
CA GLY A 87 -9.22 -13.32 8.41
C GLY A 87 -7.77 -13.00 7.99
N PRO A 88 -7.44 -12.56 6.77
CA PRO A 88 -6.09 -12.09 6.42
C PRO A 88 -5.57 -10.94 7.26
N ARG A 89 -4.24 -10.84 7.35
CA ARG A 89 -3.55 -9.72 8.01
C ARG A 89 -3.37 -8.52 7.08
N ILE A 90 -3.30 -8.78 5.79
CA ILE A 90 -3.11 -7.78 4.74
C ILE A 90 -3.91 -8.17 3.50
N LEU A 91 -4.49 -7.19 2.82
CA LEU A 91 -5.23 -7.38 1.58
C LEU A 91 -4.44 -6.80 0.43
N VAL A 92 -4.45 -7.50 -0.70
CA VAL A 92 -3.93 -6.98 -1.96
C VAL A 92 -5.05 -6.90 -2.99
N TRP A 93 -5.10 -5.80 -3.72
CA TRP A 93 -5.96 -5.65 -4.88
C TRP A 93 -5.10 -5.33 -6.10
N ASN A 94 -4.87 -6.33 -6.93
CA ASN A 94 -4.07 -6.19 -8.14
C ASN A 94 -4.98 -5.91 -9.34
N GLU A 95 -4.66 -4.85 -10.08
CA GLU A 95 -5.42 -4.37 -11.24
C GLU A 95 -6.92 -4.21 -10.93
N PRO A 96 -7.26 -3.30 -9.99
CA PRO A 96 -8.64 -3.15 -9.54
C PRO A 96 -9.55 -2.75 -10.70
N ASN A 97 -10.68 -3.45 -10.79
CA ASN A 97 -11.79 -3.09 -11.64
C ASN A 97 -13.06 -3.09 -10.79
N CYS A 98 -13.71 -1.94 -10.69
CA CYS A 98 -14.92 -1.78 -9.89
C CYS A 98 -15.88 -0.79 -10.55
N GLU A 99 -17.16 -1.11 -10.46
CA GLU A 99 -18.24 -0.21 -10.87
C GLU A 99 -18.50 0.85 -9.78
N SER A 100 -19.09 1.98 -10.17
CA SER A 100 -19.38 3.08 -9.24
C SER A 100 -20.30 2.68 -8.08
N SER A 101 -21.15 1.68 -8.29
CA SER A 101 -22.01 1.07 -7.25
C SER A 101 -21.21 0.46 -6.10
N ALA A 102 -19.97 0.02 -6.35
CA ALA A 102 -19.11 -0.58 -5.35
C ALA A 102 -18.34 0.45 -4.51
N PHE A 103 -18.31 1.72 -4.91
CA PHE A 103 -17.47 2.74 -4.25
C PHE A 103 -17.81 2.93 -2.79
N ASP A 104 -19.07 2.83 -2.39
CA ASP A 104 -19.44 3.00 -0.98
C ASP A 104 -18.93 1.84 -0.10
N THR A 105 -18.98 0.61 -0.62
CA THR A 105 -18.38 -0.56 0.05
C THR A 105 -16.86 -0.43 0.12
N ILE A 106 -16.22 0.02 -0.96
CA ILE A 106 -14.77 0.22 -1.01
C ILE A 106 -14.34 1.30 -0.02
N LYS A 107 -15.08 2.41 0.10
CA LYS A 107 -14.81 3.47 1.09
C LYS A 107 -14.87 2.92 2.53
N LYS A 108 -15.80 2.01 2.84
CA LYS A 108 -15.84 1.38 4.17
C LYS A 108 -14.59 0.54 4.42
N ILE A 109 -14.19 -0.28 3.45
CA ILE A 109 -13.00 -1.14 3.54
C ILE A 109 -11.73 -0.29 3.67
N PHE A 110 -11.57 0.76 2.85
CA PHE A 110 -10.41 1.67 2.91
C PHE A 110 -10.42 2.54 4.16
N GLY A 111 -11.58 2.76 4.78
CA GLY A 111 -11.71 3.36 6.10
C GLY A 111 -11.35 2.42 7.25
N GLY A 112 -11.19 1.12 6.99
CA GLY A 112 -11.03 0.12 8.04
C GLY A 112 -12.30 -0.05 8.88
N ASP A 113 -13.48 0.18 8.29
CA ASP A 113 -14.75 -0.10 8.94
C ASP A 113 -15.00 -1.60 9.00
N VAL A 114 -15.70 -2.04 10.04
CA VAL A 114 -16.13 -3.42 10.19
C VAL A 114 -17.40 -3.61 9.37
N ASP A 115 -17.36 -4.45 8.35
CA ASP A 115 -18.51 -4.70 7.46
C ASP A 115 -18.81 -6.20 7.32
N SER A 116 -20.07 -6.51 7.05
CA SER A 116 -20.53 -7.89 6.80
C SER A 116 -20.34 -8.24 5.33
N VAL A 117 -19.79 -9.42 5.05
CA VAL A 117 -19.57 -9.92 3.70
C VAL A 117 -20.13 -11.30 3.51
N ALA A 118 -20.78 -11.47 2.36
CA ALA A 118 -21.32 -12.75 1.94
C ALA A 118 -20.17 -13.68 1.51
N VAL A 119 -20.14 -14.87 2.09
CA VAL A 119 -19.16 -15.91 1.79
C VAL A 119 -19.90 -17.14 1.25
N LYS A 120 -19.35 -17.76 0.21
CA LYS A 120 -19.98 -18.91 -0.43
C LYS A 120 -20.17 -20.05 0.57
N TYR A 121 -21.37 -20.65 0.57
CA TYR A 121 -21.74 -21.81 1.40
C TYR A 121 -21.63 -21.62 2.92
N THR A 122 -21.46 -20.39 3.39
CA THR A 122 -21.35 -20.07 4.81
C THR A 122 -22.30 -18.91 5.14
N ALA A 123 -22.64 -18.75 6.42
CA ALA A 123 -23.25 -17.51 6.88
C ALA A 123 -22.33 -16.32 6.59
N ASP A 124 -22.91 -15.13 6.52
CA ASP A 124 -22.16 -13.89 6.36
C ASP A 124 -21.06 -13.80 7.42
N GLN A 125 -19.87 -13.41 6.99
CA GLN A 125 -18.73 -13.22 7.86
C GLN A 125 -18.36 -11.75 7.93
N THR A 126 -17.56 -11.39 8.92
CA THR A 126 -17.21 -9.98 9.16
C THR A 126 -15.78 -9.71 8.75
N ILE A 127 -15.57 -8.65 7.97
CA ILE A 127 -14.24 -8.11 7.69
C ILE A 127 -13.76 -7.31 8.90
N SER A 128 -12.60 -7.65 9.41
CA SER A 128 -11.90 -6.86 10.44
C SER A 128 -11.11 -5.72 9.80
N ARG A 129 -10.68 -4.74 10.60
CA ARG A 129 -9.84 -3.62 10.13
C ARG A 129 -8.55 -4.15 9.51
N THR A 130 -8.46 -4.20 8.19
CA THR A 130 -7.35 -4.87 7.49
C THR A 130 -6.74 -3.92 6.46
N PRO A 131 -5.42 -3.70 6.47
CA PRO A 131 -4.77 -2.82 5.51
C PRO A 131 -4.89 -3.36 4.09
N VAL A 132 -5.11 -2.46 3.14
CA VAL A 132 -5.26 -2.76 1.72
C VAL A 132 -4.12 -2.12 0.92
N ILE A 133 -3.43 -2.94 0.13
CA ILE A 133 -2.48 -2.48 -0.88
C ILE A 133 -3.13 -2.62 -2.25
N VAL A 134 -3.24 -1.52 -2.97
CA VAL A 134 -3.79 -1.50 -4.32
C VAL A 134 -2.68 -1.25 -5.33
N LEU A 135 -2.58 -2.13 -6.33
CA LEU A 135 -1.59 -2.04 -7.39
C LEU A 135 -2.32 -1.86 -8.71
N SER A 136 -2.24 -0.67 -9.30
CA SER A 136 -3.04 -0.32 -10.48
C SER A 136 -2.17 0.30 -11.57
N ASN A 137 -2.53 0.08 -12.83
CA ASN A 137 -1.80 0.70 -13.95
C ASN A 137 -2.30 2.11 -14.27
N ASN A 138 -3.56 2.37 -13.95
CA ASN A 138 -4.25 3.65 -14.10
C ASN A 138 -4.88 4.04 -12.76
N GLU A 139 -5.24 5.32 -12.62
CA GLU A 139 -6.03 5.79 -11.48
C GLU A 139 -7.44 5.22 -11.58
N VAL A 140 -7.80 4.35 -10.62
CA VAL A 140 -9.10 3.65 -10.62
C VAL A 140 -10.11 4.35 -9.74
N PHE A 141 -9.66 4.98 -8.65
CA PHE A 141 -10.54 5.66 -7.71
C PHE A 141 -10.63 7.15 -8.01
N PRO A 142 -11.80 7.78 -7.78
CA PRO A 142 -11.97 9.20 -8.00
C PRO A 142 -11.13 10.02 -7.02
N ASP A 143 -10.65 11.18 -7.48
CA ASP A 143 -9.94 12.15 -6.66
C ASP A 143 -10.92 13.04 -5.86
N ASP A 144 -11.70 12.41 -4.99
CA ASP A 144 -12.61 13.09 -4.08
C ASP A 144 -12.07 13.11 -2.64
N GLU A 145 -12.65 13.98 -1.81
CA GLU A 145 -12.28 14.08 -0.40
C GLU A 145 -12.51 12.74 0.34
N ALA A 146 -13.55 12.00 -0.03
CA ALA A 146 -13.92 10.76 0.64
C ALA A 146 -12.83 9.68 0.50
N PHE A 147 -12.29 9.47 -0.69
CA PHE A 147 -11.20 8.54 -0.92
C PHE A 147 -9.88 9.09 -0.37
N ASN A 148 -9.59 10.38 -0.56
CA ASN A 148 -8.34 11.00 -0.10
C ASN A 148 -8.09 10.90 1.41
N HIS A 149 -9.15 10.99 2.24
CA HIS A 149 -9.02 10.76 3.68
C HIS A 149 -8.70 9.30 4.04
N ARG A 150 -9.03 8.36 3.15
CA ARG A 150 -8.96 6.91 3.40
C ARG A 150 -7.78 6.21 2.77
N MET A 151 -7.10 6.86 1.84
CA MET A 151 -5.99 6.25 1.10
C MET A 151 -4.79 7.17 0.92
N TRP A 152 -3.61 6.56 0.80
CA TRP A 152 -2.45 7.18 0.19
C TRP A 152 -2.38 6.83 -1.28
N ARG A 153 -2.01 7.80 -2.13
CA ARG A 153 -1.80 7.58 -3.56
C ARG A 153 -0.36 7.90 -3.93
N TYR A 154 0.31 6.94 -4.54
CA TYR A 154 1.66 7.10 -5.04
C TYR A 154 1.72 6.82 -6.54
N LYS A 155 2.47 7.66 -7.25
CA LYS A 155 2.81 7.43 -8.65
C LYS A 155 4.26 6.97 -8.73
N CYS A 156 4.46 5.68 -8.96
CA CYS A 156 5.79 5.11 -9.07
C CYS A 156 6.28 5.15 -10.52
N ARG A 157 7.54 5.59 -10.70
CA ARG A 157 8.24 5.50 -11.98
C ARG A 157 8.71 4.08 -12.19
N ALA A 158 8.72 3.63 -13.44
CA ALA A 158 9.29 2.34 -13.79
C ALA A 158 10.79 2.33 -13.47
N CYS A 159 11.27 1.24 -12.87
CA CYS A 159 12.68 1.02 -12.60
C CYS A 159 13.19 -0.23 -13.35
N PRO A 160 13.46 -0.12 -14.67
CA PRO A 160 13.97 -1.24 -15.47
C PRO A 160 15.19 -1.97 -14.89
N PRO A 161 16.12 -1.32 -14.17
CA PRO A 161 17.25 -2.00 -13.54
C PRO A 161 16.85 -3.08 -12.53
N LEU A 162 15.63 -3.09 -11.99
CA LEU A 162 15.20 -4.10 -11.01
C LEU A 162 15.03 -5.50 -11.62
N LYS A 163 14.79 -5.59 -12.93
CA LYS A 163 14.62 -6.86 -13.65
C LYS A 163 15.77 -7.85 -13.51
N LYS A 164 16.98 -7.36 -13.20
CA LYS A 164 18.17 -8.22 -13.02
C LYS A 164 18.16 -8.99 -11.70
N TYR A 165 17.39 -8.55 -10.72
CA TYR A 165 17.40 -9.12 -9.38
C TYR A 165 16.32 -10.19 -9.21
N LYS A 166 16.63 -11.20 -8.38
CA LYS A 166 15.61 -12.17 -7.94
C LYS A 166 14.71 -11.51 -6.90
N LYS A 167 13.53 -12.13 -6.68
CA LYS A 167 12.58 -11.67 -5.66
C LYS A 167 13.27 -11.43 -4.32
N ILE A 168 12.98 -10.30 -3.71
CA ILE A 168 13.51 -9.92 -2.41
C ILE A 168 12.90 -10.86 -1.34
N HIS A 169 13.70 -11.24 -0.35
CA HIS A 169 13.23 -12.03 0.78
C HIS A 169 12.36 -11.20 1.72
N GLY A 170 11.27 -11.75 2.26
CA GLY A 170 10.34 -11.01 3.13
C GLY A 170 11.00 -10.34 4.35
N ARG A 171 12.07 -10.94 4.90
CA ARG A 171 12.87 -10.34 5.99
C ARG A 171 13.56 -9.01 5.62
N ALA A 172 13.71 -8.70 4.34
CA ALA A 172 14.21 -7.39 3.92
C ALA A 172 13.31 -6.24 4.38
N LEU A 173 12.03 -6.52 4.65
CA LEU A 173 11.10 -5.54 5.20
C LEU A 173 11.54 -5.02 6.57
N VAL A 174 12.07 -5.90 7.42
CA VAL A 174 12.57 -5.51 8.75
C VAL A 174 13.71 -4.52 8.61
N LEU A 175 14.69 -4.82 7.74
CA LEU A 175 15.81 -3.92 7.47
C LEU A 175 15.34 -2.60 6.88
N LEU A 176 14.33 -2.62 6.00
CA LEU A 176 13.75 -1.41 5.41
C LEU A 176 13.12 -0.53 6.50
N PHE A 177 12.35 -1.12 7.41
CA PHE A 177 11.73 -0.38 8.51
C PHE A 177 12.77 0.14 9.49
N ASP A 178 13.74 -0.67 9.91
CA ASP A 178 14.81 -0.25 10.81
C ASP A 178 15.66 0.90 10.22
N THR A 179 15.76 1.00 8.88
CA THR A 179 16.55 2.04 8.21
C THR A 179 15.82 3.38 8.11
N PHE A 180 14.51 3.36 7.87
CA PHE A 180 13.75 4.55 7.45
C PHE A 180 12.64 4.97 8.42
N VAL A 181 12.16 4.06 9.27
CA VAL A 181 11.14 4.39 10.27
C VAL A 181 11.81 5.07 11.44
N MET A 182 11.39 6.30 11.72
CA MET A 182 11.93 7.09 12.83
C MET A 182 11.46 6.49 14.16
N GLU A 183 12.29 6.51 15.21
CA GLU A 183 11.96 5.97 16.53
C GLU A 183 10.63 6.54 17.07
N GLU A 184 10.32 7.81 16.81
CA GLU A 184 9.07 8.45 17.23
C GLU A 184 7.81 7.76 16.67
N THR A 185 7.91 7.13 15.50
CA THR A 185 6.79 6.39 14.88
C THR A 185 6.57 5.02 15.55
N TYR A 186 7.60 4.46 16.20
CA TYR A 186 7.47 3.27 17.05
C TYR A 186 6.77 3.58 18.39
N VAL A 187 6.93 4.79 18.93
CA VAL A 187 6.36 5.15 20.25
C VAL A 187 4.82 5.24 20.22
N GLY A 188 4.24 5.54 19.05
CA GLY A 188 2.78 5.57 18.87
C GLY A 188 2.08 4.21 19.00
N THR A 189 2.80 3.09 18.94
CA THR A 189 2.24 1.73 19.08
C THR A 189 2.46 1.13 20.47
N CYS A 190 3.25 1.78 21.34
CA CYS A 190 3.54 1.32 22.70
C CYS A 190 2.65 1.94 23.79
N GLN A 191 1.67 2.79 23.46
CA GLN A 191 0.59 3.14 24.39
C GLN A 191 -0.60 2.20 24.21
N LEU A 192 -0.37 0.92 24.53
CA LEU A 192 -1.45 -0.02 24.81
C LEU A 192 -1.88 0.18 26.28
N ASP A 193 -3.11 0.66 26.44
CA ASP A 193 -4.04 0.42 27.56
C ASP A 193 -3.39 0.20 28.95
N GLN A 194 -3.27 1.29 29.72
CA GLN A 194 -3.34 1.22 31.19
C GLN A 194 -4.80 1.19 31.65
#